data_AF-A0A7L9RUB8-F1
#
_entry.id   AF-A0A7L9RUB8-F1
#
_cell.length_a   1.000
_cell.length_b   1.000
_cell.length_c   1.000
_cell.angle_alpha   90.00
_cell.angle_beta   90.00
_cell.angle_gamma   90.00
#
_symmetry.space_group_name_H-M   'P 1'
#
loop_
_entity.id
_entity.type
_entity.pdbx_description
1 polymer ?
#
loop_
_entity_poly.entity_id
_entity_poly.type
_entity_poly.pdbx_seq_one_letter_code
_entity_poly.pdbx_strand_id
1 'polypeptide(L)' 'MLTNSLKKLTYRLHYRGIKELDIFFGRVADQLSELSSDELAILEQLIDESEDKIYRWVLGFEEKPTHYKKIIEKLLT' A
#
# COMPACT_ATOMS: atom_id res chain seq x y z
N MET A 1 -16.83 -13.45 4.26
CA MET A 1 -17.42 -12.09 4.14
C MET A 1 -16.29 -11.09 4.31
N LEU A 2 -15.94 -10.32 3.28
CA LEU A 2 -14.91 -9.28 3.38
C LEU A 2 -15.39 -8.22 4.38
N THR A 3 -14.68 -8.09 5.48
CA THR A 3 -14.95 -7.11 6.54
C THR A 3 -14.90 -5.70 5.96
N ASN A 4 -15.73 -4.79 6.48
CA ASN A 4 -15.96 -3.45 5.93
C ASN A 4 -14.64 -2.64 5.70
N SER A 5 -13.59 -2.97 6.45
CA SER A 5 -12.25 -2.37 6.34
C SER A 5 -11.54 -2.68 5.01
N LEU A 6 -11.60 -3.92 4.51
CA LEU A 6 -10.93 -4.29 3.26
C LEU A 6 -11.51 -3.58 2.05
N LYS A 7 -12.85 -3.48 1.98
CA LYS A 7 -13.51 -2.74 0.89
C LYS A 7 -13.13 -1.26 0.88
N LYS A 8 -13.04 -0.65 2.07
CA LYS A 8 -12.59 0.74 2.21
C LYS A 8 -11.12 0.89 1.80
N LEU A 9 -10.28 -0.07 2.16
CA LEU A 9 -8.86 -0.09 1.80
C LEU A 9 -8.66 -0.21 0.28
N THR A 10 -9.32 -1.19 -0.35
CA THR A 10 -9.32 -1.38 -1.80
C THR A 10 -9.78 -0.12 -2.52
N TYR A 11 -10.87 0.50 -2.06
CA TYR A 11 -11.33 1.78 -2.64
C TYR A 11 -10.21 2.82 -2.57
N ARG A 12 -9.61 3.06 -1.41
CA ARG A 12 -8.55 4.06 -1.24
C ARG A 12 -7.28 3.80 -2.06
N LEU A 13 -7.01 2.54 -2.40
CA LEU A 13 -5.89 2.14 -3.25
C LEU A 13 -6.09 2.53 -4.73
N HIS A 14 -7.34 2.53 -5.21
CA HIS A 14 -7.68 2.76 -6.63
C HIS A 14 -7.88 4.23 -7.02
N TYR A 15 -7.87 5.18 -6.07
CA TYR A 15 -8.07 6.60 -6.34
C TYR A 15 -6.85 7.41 -5.90
N ARG A 16 -5.75 7.33 -6.65
CA ARG A 16 -4.57 8.18 -6.47
C ARG A 16 -4.42 9.18 -7.61
N GLY A 17 -3.71 10.28 -7.35
CA GLY A 17 -3.46 11.34 -8.33
C GLY A 17 -2.38 11.00 -9.35
N ILE A 18 -1.62 9.92 -9.15
CA ILE A 18 -0.42 9.56 -9.92
C ILE A 18 -0.60 8.16 -10.53
N LYS A 19 -0.52 8.08 -11.87
CA LYS A 19 -0.76 6.85 -12.63
C LYS A 19 0.17 5.70 -12.25
N GLU A 20 1.44 5.98 -11.97
CA GLU A 20 2.42 5.00 -11.52
C GLU A 20 2.01 4.38 -10.17
N LEU A 21 1.47 5.19 -9.26
CA LEU A 21 0.96 4.70 -7.98
C LEU A 21 -0.31 3.87 -8.17
N ASP A 22 -1.20 4.26 -9.10
CA ASP A 22 -2.39 3.45 -9.40
C ASP A 22 -2.02 2.05 -9.90
N ILE A 23 -0.99 1.93 -10.74
CA ILE A 23 -0.51 0.63 -11.23
C ILE A 23 0.07 -0.20 -10.07
N PHE A 24 0.91 0.41 -9.24
CA PHE A 24 1.48 -0.24 -8.07
C PHE A 24 0.37 -0.73 -7.12
N PHE A 25 -0.54 0.16 -6.74
CA PHE A 25 -1.61 -0.14 -5.81
C PHE A 25 -2.70 -1.05 -6.37
N GLY A 26 -2.89 -1.07 -7.70
CA GLY A 26 -3.74 -2.05 -8.36
C GLY A 26 -3.25 -3.48 -8.09
N ARG A 27 -1.94 -3.73 -8.21
CA ARG A 27 -1.35 -5.05 -7.86
C ARG A 27 -1.46 -5.35 -6.37
N VAL A 28 -1.28 -4.33 -5.51
CA VAL A 28 -1.43 -4.47 -4.06
C VAL A 28 -2.86 -4.89 -3.69
N ALA A 29 -3.87 -4.33 -4.37
CA ALA A 29 -5.27 -4.66 -4.14
C ALA A 29 -5.56 -6.16 -4.35
N ASP A 30 -4.91 -6.77 -5.34
CA ASP A 30 -5.03 -8.21 -5.62
C ASP A 30 -4.38 -9.08 -4.53
N GLN A 31 -3.34 -8.57 -3.86
CA GLN A 31 -2.63 -9.27 -2.78
C GLN A 31 -3.25 -9.07 -1.39
N LEU A 32 -4.24 -8.19 -1.24
CA LEU A 32 -4.85 -7.87 0.07
C LEU A 32 -5.38 -9.09 0.82
N SER A 33 -5.90 -10.11 0.12
CA SER A 33 -6.41 -11.33 0.74
C SER A 33 -5.31 -12.22 1.34
N GLU A 34 -4.05 -11.98 0.98
CA GLU A 34 -2.89 -12.75 1.45
C GLU A 34 -2.18 -12.06 2.61
N LEU A 35 -2.60 -10.84 2.98
CA LEU A 35 -2.05 -10.09 4.09
C LEU A 35 -2.70 -10.51 5.41
N SER A 36 -1.86 -10.68 6.43
CA SER A 36 -2.30 -10.85 7.81
C SER A 36 -2.93 -9.57 8.37
N SER A 37 -3.65 -9.68 9.49
CA SER A 37 -4.27 -8.52 10.14
C SER A 37 -3.26 -7.43 10.53
N ASP A 38 -2.06 -7.81 10.97
CA ASP A 38 -1.00 -6.86 11.32
C ASP A 38 -0.46 -6.14 10.08
N GLU A 39 -0.28 -6.86 8.97
CA GLU A 39 0.16 -6.28 7.70
C GLU A 39 -0.89 -5.32 7.12
N LEU A 40 -2.18 -5.66 7.23
CA LEU A 40 -3.27 -4.78 6.82
C LEU A 40 -3.28 -3.47 7.63
N ALA A 41 -3.01 -3.54 8.94
CA ALA A 41 -2.92 -2.34 9.78
C ALA A 41 -1.71 -1.45 9.41
N ILE A 42 -0.58 -2.05 9.00
CA ILE A 42 0.58 -1.29 8.50
C ILE A 42 0.27 -0.69 7.13
N LEU A 43 -0.41 -1.43 6.25
CA LEU A 43 -0.80 -0.96 4.93
C LEU A 43 -1.81 0.21 5.03
N GLU A 44 -2.75 0.15 5.97
CA GLU A 44 -3.66 1.26 6.26
C GLU A 44 -2.90 2.55 6.61
N GLN A 45 -1.88 2.45 7.47
CA GLN A 45 -1.02 3.58 7.82
C GLN A 45 -0.20 4.07 6.62
N LEU A 46 0.35 3.16 5.81
CA LEU A 46 1.09 3.51 4.60
C LEU A 46 0.23 4.30 3.61
N ILE A 47 -1.04 3.93 3.46
CA ILE A 47 -2.00 4.56 2.54
C ILE A 47 -2.41 5.97 3.03
N ASP A 48 -2.31 6.24 4.33
CA ASP A 48 -2.52 7.56 4.93
C ASP A 48 -1.36 8.54 4.66
N GLU A 49 -0.18 8.05 4.26
CA GLU A 49 0.95 8.91 3.88
C GLU A 49 0.69 9.64 2.55
N SER A 50 1.45 10.72 2.32
CA SER A 50 1.33 11.49 1.08
C SER A 50 1.82 10.69 -0.13
N GLU A 51 1.17 10.90 -1.27
CA GLU A 51 1.50 10.22 -2.53
C GLU A 51 2.97 10.41 -2.93
N ASP A 52 3.54 11.60 -2.75
CA ASP A 52 4.95 11.89 -3.03
C ASP A 52 5.91 11.03 -2.20
N LYS A 53 5.63 10.83 -0.90
CA LYS A 53 6.47 9.98 -0.04
C LYS A 53 6.42 8.52 -0.48
N ILE A 54 5.21 8.01 -0.67
CA ILE A 54 4.99 6.62 -1.09
C ILE A 54 5.72 6.38 -2.42
N TYR A 55 5.57 7.30 -3.37
CA TYR A 55 6.25 7.24 -4.66
C TYR A 55 7.77 7.20 -4.51
N ARG A 56 8.36 8.06 -3.67
CA ARG A 56 9.81 8.07 -3.38
C ARG A 56 10.29 6.76 -2.76
N TRP A 57 9.54 6.17 -1.83
CA TRP A 57 9.90 4.91 -1.18
C TRP A 57 9.81 3.71 -2.13
N VAL A 58 8.75 3.65 -2.94
CA VAL A 58 8.52 2.59 -3.93
C VAL A 58 9.60 2.62 -5.01
N LEU A 59 9.97 3.81 -5.50
CA LEU A 59 11.03 3.96 -6.50
C LEU A 59 12.46 3.93 -5.92
N GLY A 60 12.61 3.94 -4.60
CA GLY A 60 13.91 3.92 -3.93
C GLY A 60 14.67 5.25 -3.99
N PHE A 61 13.97 6.36 -4.21
CA PHE A 61 14.55 7.71 -4.09
C PHE A 61 14.82 8.12 -2.65
N GLU A 62 14.18 7.47 -1.67
CA GLU A 62 14.39 7.69 -0.24
C GLU A 62 14.40 6.35 0.50
N GLU A 63 15.08 6.30 1.64
CA GLU A 63 15.05 5.14 2.53
C GLU A 63 13.64 4.89 3.07
N LYS A 64 13.21 3.63 2.99
CA LYS A 64 11.91 3.18 3.48
C LYS A 64 11.93 3.20 5.01
N PRO A 65 10.98 3.87 5.70
CA PRO A 65 10.88 3.81 7.15
C PRO A 65 10.83 2.36 7.64
N THR A 66 11.50 2.05 8.75
CA THR A 66 11.64 0.67 9.26
C THR A 66 10.29 -0.03 9.44
N HIS A 67 9.25 0.72 9.82
CA HIS A 67 7.90 0.20 10.01
C HIS A 67 7.22 -0.21 8.69
N TYR A 68 7.46 0.52 7.60
CA TYR A 68 6.87 0.24 6.28
C TYR A 68 7.74 -0.66 5.40
N LYS A 69 9.04 -0.79 5.71
CA LYS A 69 10.01 -1.50 4.88
C LYS A 69 9.56 -2.91 4.51
N LYS A 70 9.15 -3.70 5.49
CA LYS A 70 8.72 -5.10 5.27
C LYS A 70 7.50 -5.20 4.35
N ILE A 71 6.49 -4.35 4.55
CA ILE A 71 5.28 -4.40 3.72
C ILE A 71 5.58 -3.91 2.31
N ILE A 72 6.36 -2.84 2.14
CA ILE A 72 6.73 -2.33 0.81
C ILE A 72 7.56 -3.37 0.04
N GLU A 73 8.51 -4.03 0.69
CA GLU A 73 9.30 -5.10 0.08
C GLU A 73 8.43 -6.29 -0.34
N LYS A 74 7.48 -6.71 0.51
CA LYS A 74 6.52 -7.77 0.18
C LYS A 74 5.66 -7.40 -1.03
N LEU A 75 5.17 -6.15 -1.11
CA LEU A 75 4.31 -5.66 -2.18
C LEU A 75 5.05 -5.41 -3.51
N LEU A 76 6.38 -5.26 -3.46
CA LEU A 76 7.23 -5.11 -4.65
C LEU A 76 7.62 -6.45 -5.30
N THR A 77 7.41 -7.57 -4.60
CA THR A 77 7.75 -8.92 -5.07
C THR A 77 6.61 -9.49 -5.91
#